data_AF-A0A3B9RYT8-F1
#
_entry.id   AF-A0A3B9RYT8-F1
#
_cell.length_a   1.000
_cell.length_b   1.000
_cell.length_c   1.000
_cell.angle_alpha   90.00
_cell.angle_beta   90.00
_cell.angle_gamma   90.00
#
_symmetry.space_group_name_H-M   'P 1'
#
loop_
_entity.id
_entity.type
_entity.pdbx_description
1 polymer ?
#
loop_
_entity_poly.entity_id
_entity_poly.type
_entity_poly.pdbx_seq_one_letter_code
_entity_poly.pdbx_strand_id
1 'polypeptide(L)'
;MKRQIVVDRDLMQKSYVYYLTEQMGKNFHANFHPELSPKEMLELGVFGGKYMTDCTSEFPADWFKNARLCSKIHDPGLNYFGVNASQTLGEWQRKGWIFEEDPRGWFQWYC
;
A
#
# COMPACT_ATOMS: atom_id res chain seq x y z
N MET A 1 -8.77 19.37 -13.07
CA MET A 1 -9.05 19.50 -11.62
C MET A 1 -8.25 18.43 -10.90
N LYS A 2 -7.61 18.75 -9.76
CA LYS A 2 -6.98 17.75 -8.90
C LYS A 2 -8.08 16.82 -8.35
N ARG A 3 -7.88 15.50 -8.41
CA ARG A 3 -8.84 14.52 -7.90
C ARG A 3 -8.71 14.46 -6.39
N GLN A 4 -9.81 14.62 -5.68
CA GLN A 4 -9.85 14.47 -4.22
C GLN A 4 -10.07 13.01 -3.85
N ILE A 5 -9.31 12.52 -2.88
CA ILE A 5 -9.51 11.21 -2.24
C ILE A 5 -9.96 11.46 -0.81
N VAL A 6 -11.00 10.75 -0.40
CA VAL A 6 -11.60 10.84 0.94
C VAL A 6 -11.64 9.44 1.52
N VAL A 7 -11.03 9.27 2.69
CA VAL A 7 -10.95 8.03 3.44
C VAL A 7 -11.70 8.21 4.75
N ASP A 8 -12.93 7.71 4.79
CA ASP A 8 -13.81 7.86 5.97
C ASP A 8 -13.21 7.14 7.18
N ARG A 9 -12.83 5.87 7.00
CA ARG A 9 -12.20 5.03 8.03
C ARG A 9 -11.62 3.76 7.45
N ASP A 10 -10.42 3.43 7.89
CA ASP A 10 -9.86 2.09 7.81
C ASP A 10 -9.01 1.81 9.09
N LEU A 11 -8.14 0.79 9.07
CA LEU A 11 -7.30 0.41 10.22
C LEU A 11 -6.15 1.38 10.48
N MET A 12 -5.75 2.19 9.51
CA MET A 12 -4.60 3.10 9.55
C MET A 12 -5.02 4.58 9.51
N GLN A 13 -6.19 4.89 8.95
CA GLN A 13 -6.66 6.22 8.60
C GLN A 13 -8.08 6.44 9.14
N LYS A 14 -8.36 7.68 9.56
CA LYS A 14 -9.71 8.10 9.97
C LYS A 14 -9.94 9.53 9.53
N SER A 15 -11.02 9.77 8.78
CA SER A 15 -11.38 11.09 8.25
C SER A 15 -10.21 11.75 7.52
N TYR A 16 -9.47 10.96 6.74
CA TYR A 16 -8.28 11.39 6.02
C TYR A 16 -8.64 11.85 4.62
N VAL A 17 -8.04 12.95 4.14
CA VAL A 17 -8.36 13.57 2.86
C VAL A 17 -7.08 14.06 2.21
N TYR A 18 -6.91 13.73 0.93
CA TYR A 18 -5.78 14.21 0.14
C TYR A 18 -6.18 14.47 -1.31
N TYR A 19 -5.29 15.14 -2.06
CA TYR A 19 -5.52 15.49 -3.44
C TYR A 19 -4.44 14.91 -4.33
N LEU A 20 -4.84 14.27 -5.41
CA LEU A 20 -3.92 13.80 -6.43
C LEU A 20 -3.45 14.99 -7.24
N THR A 21 -2.14 15.21 -7.18
CA THR A 21 -1.45 16.20 -7.99
C THR A 21 -1.14 15.67 -9.39
N GLU A 22 -1.06 14.34 -9.54
CA GLU A 22 -0.74 13.65 -10.79
C GLU A 22 -1.67 12.45 -11.04
N GLN A 23 -1.58 11.86 -12.23
CA GLN A 23 -2.32 10.63 -12.55
C GLN A 23 -1.71 9.43 -11.82
N MET A 24 -2.57 8.55 -11.30
CA MET A 24 -2.17 7.31 -10.61
C MET A 24 -1.18 6.50 -11.47
N GLY A 25 -0.03 6.15 -10.91
CA GLY A 25 1.00 5.34 -11.57
C GLY A 25 1.70 6.03 -12.74
N LYS A 26 1.64 7.36 -12.86
CA LYS A 26 2.23 8.14 -13.96
C LYS A 26 3.09 9.30 -13.43
N ASN A 27 3.85 9.90 -14.33
CA ASN A 27 4.62 11.13 -14.09
C ASN A 27 5.62 11.05 -12.93
N PHE A 28 6.17 9.85 -12.70
CA PHE A 28 7.27 9.68 -11.75
C PHE A 28 8.53 10.42 -12.20
N HIS A 29 9.41 10.71 -11.25
CA HIS A 29 10.72 11.27 -11.54
C HIS A 29 11.48 10.39 -12.54
N ALA A 30 12.22 11.00 -13.47
CA ALA A 30 12.87 10.28 -14.59
C ALA A 30 13.86 9.19 -14.16
N ASN A 31 14.38 9.26 -12.93
CA ASN A 31 15.30 8.26 -12.36
C ASN A 31 14.60 7.19 -11.52
N PHE A 32 13.27 7.27 -11.34
CA PHE A 32 12.50 6.31 -10.56
C PHE A 32 12.09 5.12 -11.44
N HIS A 33 12.84 4.03 -11.31
CA HIS A 33 12.67 2.79 -12.06
C HIS A 33 12.47 1.62 -11.10
N PRO A 34 11.29 1.51 -10.45
CA PRO A 34 11.01 0.37 -9.58
C PRO A 34 11.00 -0.92 -10.40
N GLU A 35 11.59 -1.98 -9.88
CA GLU A 35 11.55 -3.31 -10.53
C GLU A 35 10.15 -3.94 -10.46
N LEU A 36 9.38 -3.58 -9.43
CA LEU A 36 8.05 -4.10 -9.17
C LEU A 36 7.10 -2.95 -8.83
N SER A 37 5.91 -3.01 -9.43
CA SER A 37 4.78 -2.16 -9.06
C SER A 37 4.09 -2.66 -7.78
N PRO A 38 3.33 -1.80 -7.08
CA PRO A 38 2.48 -2.21 -5.95
C PRO A 38 1.60 -3.42 -6.24
N LYS A 39 0.99 -3.46 -7.44
CA LYS A 39 0.17 -4.59 -7.90
C LYS A 39 0.96 -5.91 -7.91
N GLU A 40 2.14 -5.90 -8.54
CA GLU A 40 2.99 -7.10 -8.61
C GLU A 40 3.46 -7.52 -7.23
N MET A 41 3.82 -6.58 -6.35
CA MET A 41 4.19 -6.87 -4.97
C MET A 41 3.04 -7.51 -4.18
N LEU A 42 1.80 -7.05 -4.36
CA LEU A 42 0.62 -7.65 -3.72
C LEU A 42 0.31 -9.04 -4.29
N GLU A 43 0.47 -9.25 -5.59
CA GLU A 43 0.31 -10.56 -6.24
C GLU A 43 1.38 -11.57 -5.79
N LEU A 44 2.61 -11.12 -5.54
CA LEU A 44 3.68 -11.92 -4.92
C LEU A 44 3.47 -12.14 -3.41
N GLY A 45 2.54 -11.42 -2.77
CA GLY A 45 2.24 -11.56 -1.35
C GLY A 45 3.39 -11.12 -0.44
N VAL A 46 4.18 -10.12 -0.84
CA VAL A 46 5.41 -9.74 -0.12
C VAL A 46 5.19 -9.43 1.37
N PHE A 47 3.98 -9.01 1.74
CA PHE A 47 3.56 -8.70 3.12
C PHE A 47 2.81 -9.85 3.83
N GLY A 48 2.96 -11.09 3.36
CA GLY A 48 2.25 -12.28 3.88
C GLY A 48 0.74 -12.05 4.03
N GLY A 49 0.18 -11.28 3.08
CA GLY A 49 -1.22 -10.88 3.00
C GLY A 49 -1.75 -9.90 4.04
N LYS A 50 -0.97 -9.46 5.03
CA LYS A 50 -1.53 -8.65 6.13
C LYS A 50 -1.75 -7.17 5.79
N TYR A 51 -1.09 -6.69 4.74
CA TYR A 51 -1.14 -5.29 4.32
C TYR A 51 -2.22 -5.06 3.25
N MET A 52 -2.82 -3.87 3.23
CA MET A 52 -3.85 -3.43 2.25
C MET A 52 -5.16 -4.24 2.25
N THR A 53 -5.57 -4.75 3.41
CA THR A 53 -6.75 -5.63 3.52
C THR A 53 -8.08 -4.90 3.72
N ASP A 54 -8.04 -3.58 3.87
CA ASP A 54 -9.13 -2.75 4.40
C ASP A 54 -9.31 -1.41 3.65
N CYS A 55 -8.54 -1.19 2.59
CA CYS A 55 -8.49 0.08 1.84
C CYS A 55 -8.78 -0.08 0.34
N THR A 56 -9.45 -1.15 -0.09
CA THR A 56 -9.65 -1.44 -1.54
C THR A 56 -10.38 -0.36 -2.33
N SER A 57 -11.11 0.53 -1.65
CA SER A 57 -11.82 1.67 -2.26
C SER A 57 -10.92 2.90 -2.48
N GLU A 58 -9.79 3.01 -1.78
CA GLU A 58 -8.84 4.12 -1.89
C GLU A 58 -7.88 3.90 -3.07
N PHE A 59 -7.44 2.66 -3.27
CA PHE A 59 -6.41 2.28 -4.24
C PHE A 59 -6.99 1.73 -5.56
N PRO A 60 -6.21 1.66 -6.66
CA PRO A 60 -6.67 1.10 -7.92
C PRO A 60 -7.20 -0.33 -7.76
N ALA A 61 -8.42 -0.58 -8.24
CA ALA A 61 -9.08 -1.88 -8.10
C ALA A 61 -8.27 -3.04 -8.73
N ASP A 62 -7.45 -2.74 -9.75
CA ASP A 62 -6.65 -3.75 -10.43
C ASP A 62 -5.44 -4.23 -9.61
N TRP A 63 -5.02 -3.49 -8.58
CA TRP A 63 -4.02 -3.95 -7.61
C TRP A 63 -4.50 -5.19 -6.85
N PHE A 64 -5.80 -5.29 -6.62
CA PHE A 64 -6.39 -6.33 -5.78
C PHE A 64 -6.85 -7.57 -6.54
N LYS A 65 -6.80 -7.56 -7.88
CA LYS A 65 -7.34 -8.64 -8.71
C LYS A 65 -6.72 -10.01 -8.42
N ASN A 66 -5.40 -10.06 -8.25
CA ASN A 66 -4.63 -11.27 -7.95
C ASN A 66 -3.85 -11.15 -6.63
N ALA A 67 -4.17 -10.15 -5.81
CA ALA A 67 -3.45 -9.89 -4.57
C ALA A 67 -3.61 -11.05 -3.58
N ARG A 68 -2.51 -11.45 -2.96
CA ARG A 68 -2.52 -12.47 -1.90
C ARG A 68 -2.74 -11.76 -0.57
N LEU A 69 -3.98 -11.76 -0.08
CA LEU A 69 -4.39 -11.03 1.12
C LEU A 69 -4.92 -11.97 2.23
N CYS A 70 -4.62 -11.62 3.47
CA CYS A 70 -5.06 -12.28 4.69
C CYS A 70 -5.29 -11.24 5.80
N SER A 71 -6.54 -10.87 6.03
CA SER A 71 -6.91 -9.89 7.06
C SER A 71 -6.71 -10.39 8.49
N LYS A 72 -6.62 -11.71 8.70
CA LYS A 72 -6.53 -12.32 10.03
C LYS A 72 -5.10 -12.32 10.55
N ILE A 73 -4.18 -12.91 9.81
CA ILE A 73 -2.80 -13.17 10.24
C ILE A 73 -1.80 -12.72 9.19
N HIS A 74 -0.55 -12.52 9.62
CA HIS A 74 0.58 -12.44 8.70
C HIS A 74 1.02 -13.86 8.35
N ASP A 75 0.68 -14.33 7.16
CA ASP A 75 0.89 -15.71 6.72
C ASP A 75 2.12 -15.81 5.79
N PRO A 76 3.23 -16.42 6.26
CA PRO A 76 4.41 -16.64 5.43
C PRO A 76 4.12 -17.46 4.17
N GLY A 77 3.13 -18.36 4.21
CA GLY A 77 2.76 -19.20 3.06
C GLY A 77 2.18 -18.42 1.87
N LEU A 78 1.70 -17.20 2.10
CA LEU A 78 1.25 -16.30 1.03
C LEU A 78 2.42 -15.56 0.37
N ASN A 79 3.53 -15.36 1.07
CA ASN A 79 4.72 -14.73 0.53
C ASN A 79 5.39 -15.63 -0.53
N TYR A 80 5.85 -15.03 -1.62
CA TYR A 80 6.50 -15.75 -2.72
C TYR A 80 7.65 -16.68 -2.27
N PHE A 81 8.43 -16.27 -1.27
CA PHE A 81 9.54 -17.03 -0.71
C PHE A 81 9.16 -17.93 0.46
N GLY A 82 7.89 -17.92 0.91
CA GLY A 82 7.45 -18.72 2.05
C GLY A 82 7.98 -18.21 3.41
N VAL A 83 8.49 -16.98 3.47
CA VAL A 83 9.10 -16.40 4.69
C VAL A 83 8.41 -15.12 5.13
N ASN A 84 8.50 -14.82 6.42
CA ASN A 84 8.06 -13.54 6.97
C ASN A 84 9.15 -12.49 6.75
N ALA A 85 8.96 -11.62 5.77
CA ALA A 85 9.93 -10.58 5.39
C ALA A 85 9.56 -9.16 5.85
N SER A 86 8.51 -8.99 6.67
CA SER A 86 8.00 -7.66 7.04
C SER A 86 8.32 -7.27 8.49
N GLN A 87 8.57 -5.99 8.71
CA GLN A 87 8.57 -5.39 10.05
C GLN A 87 7.13 -5.06 10.48
N THR A 88 6.93 -4.91 11.80
CA THR A 88 5.63 -4.47 12.34
C THR A 88 5.34 -3.02 11.97
N LEU A 89 4.06 -2.63 11.97
CA LEU A 89 3.65 -1.23 11.76
C LEU A 89 4.35 -0.27 12.73
N GLY A 90 4.43 -0.64 14.01
CA GLY A 90 5.09 0.17 15.04
C GLY A 90 6.57 0.40 14.75
N GLU A 91 7.28 -0.59 14.19
CA GLU A 91 8.69 -0.42 13.80
C GLU A 91 8.84 0.51 12.59
N TRP A 92 7.93 0.44 11.61
CA TRP A 92 7.91 1.37 10.48
C TRP A 92 7.62 2.81 10.91
N GLN A 93 6.67 3.00 11.84
CA GLN A 93 6.37 4.30 12.46
C GLN A 93 7.57 4.83 13.25
N ARG A 94 8.21 3.99 14.06
CA ARG A 94 9.42 4.36 14.84
C ARG A 94 10.56 4.83 13.93
N LYS A 95 10.69 4.25 12.74
CA LYS A 95 11.69 4.63 11.73
C LYS A 95 11.27 5.82 10.85
N GLY A 96 10.05 6.34 11.01
CA GLY A 96 9.55 7.48 10.24
C GLY A 96 9.14 7.17 8.80
N TRP A 97 8.93 5.89 8.45
CA TRP A 97 8.46 5.50 7.12
C TRP A 97 6.93 5.57 6.96
N ILE A 98 6.21 5.59 8.08
CA ILE A 98 4.76 5.73 8.15
C ILE A 98 4.48 6.92 9.06
N PHE A 99 3.84 7.94 8.51
CA PHE A 99 3.55 9.20 9.21
C PHE A 99 2.25 9.81 8.68
N GLU A 100 1.83 10.96 9.21
CA GLU A 100 0.47 11.50 9.02
C GLU A 100 0.11 11.75 7.54
N GLU A 101 1.06 12.24 6.74
CA GLU A 101 0.85 12.52 5.34
C GLU A 101 0.92 11.26 4.46
N ASP A 102 1.67 10.23 4.86
CA ASP A 102 1.77 8.94 4.17
C ASP A 102 1.40 7.77 5.12
N PRO A 103 0.13 7.66 5.55
CA PRO A 103 -0.32 6.66 6.51
C PRO A 103 -0.15 5.22 6.02
N ARG A 104 -0.12 4.99 4.71
CA ARG A 104 0.15 3.70 4.08
C ARG A 104 1.57 3.62 3.53
N GLY A 105 2.40 4.64 3.73
CA GLY A 105 3.77 4.70 3.22
C GLY A 105 3.82 4.84 1.70
N TRP A 106 4.97 4.49 1.12
CA TRP A 106 5.29 4.79 -0.28
C TRP A 106 4.32 4.21 -1.32
N PHE A 107 3.48 3.22 -0.97
CA PHE A 107 2.41 2.74 -1.85
C PHE A 107 1.46 3.89 -2.26
N GLN A 108 1.23 4.88 -1.39
CA GLN A 108 0.41 6.07 -1.71
C GLN A 108 1.04 6.97 -2.77
N TRP A 109 2.36 6.91 -2.97
CA TRP A 109 3.00 7.71 -4.01
C TRP A 109 2.58 7.29 -5.42
N TYR A 110 1.96 6.12 -5.55
CA TYR A 110 1.42 5.65 -6.82
C TYR A 110 -0.03 6.09 -7.06
N CYS A 111 -0.76 6.63 -6.07
CA CYS A 111 -2.18 6.89 -6.27
C CYS A 111 -2.90 7.84 -5.31
#